data_AF-A0A150VHL6-F1
#
_entry.id   AF-A0A150VHL6-F1
#
_cell.length_a   1.000
_cell.length_b   1.000
_cell.length_c   1.000
_cell.angle_alpha   90.00
_cell.angle_beta   90.00
_cell.angle_gamma   90.00
#
_symmetry.space_group_name_H-M   'P 1'
#
loop_
_entity.id
_entity.type
_entity.pdbx_description
1 polymer ?
#
loop_
_entity_poly.entity_id
_entity_poly.type
_entity_poly.pdbx_seq_one_letter_code
_entity_poly.pdbx_strand_id
1 'polypeptide(L)' 'MCMKTSCGTCHKATWWGCGEHVPSIMDPIPESDRCTCDPKVEKGGKKYP' A
#
# COMPACT_ATOMS: atom_id res chain seq x y z
N MET A 1 -8.92 -6.62 -8.94
CA MET A 1 -7.96 -5.70 -9.58
C MET A 1 -7.30 -4.89 -8.47
N CYS A 2 -5.97 -4.93 -8.32
CA CYS A 2 -5.30 -4.03 -7.37
C CYS A 2 -4.72 -2.84 -8.14
N MET A 3 -4.92 -1.63 -7.63
CA MET A 3 -4.41 -0.41 -8.24
C MET A 3 -3.72 0.47 -7.20
N LYS A 4 -2.75 1.27 -7.63
CA LYS A 4 -2.21 2.36 -6.81
C LYS A 4 -3.25 3.48 -6.69
N THR A 5 -3.40 4.04 -5.50
CA THR A 5 -4.26 5.20 -5.22
C THR A 5 -3.63 6.07 -4.14
N SER A 6 -4.21 7.21 -3.80
CA SER A 6 -3.76 8.05 -2.68
C SER A 6 -4.68 7.87 -1.47
N CYS A 7 -4.10 7.88 -0.27
CA CYS A 7 -4.88 7.86 0.97
C CYS A 7 -5.57 9.21 1.17
N GLY A 8 -6.88 9.23 1.42
CA GLY A 8 -7.60 10.48 1.70
C GLY A 8 -7.24 11.13 3.04
N THR A 9 -6.58 10.41 3.95
CA THR A 9 -6.21 10.91 5.28
C THR A 9 -4.81 11.50 5.31
N CYS A 10 -3.82 10.73 4.82
CA CYS A 10 -2.42 11.16 4.84
C CYS A 10 -1.87 11.63 3.48
N HIS A 11 -2.68 11.54 2.41
CA HIS A 11 -2.32 11.94 1.04
C HIS A 11 -1.11 11.20 0.43
N LYS A 12 -0.60 10.17 1.11
CA LYS A 12 0.48 9.31 0.63
C LYS A 12 -0.03 8.21 -0.29
N ALA A 13 0.89 7.56 -1.01
CA ALA A 13 0.57 6.47 -1.91
C ALA A 13 0.08 5.23 -1.13
N THR A 14 -1.08 4.74 -1.51
CA THR A 14 -1.66 3.49 -1.03
C THR A 14 -2.14 2.66 -2.22
N TRP A 15 -2.84 1.57 -1.96
CA TRP A 15 -3.41 0.74 -3.00
C TRP A 15 -4.84 0.37 -2.63
N TRP A 16 -5.60 -0.04 -3.65
CA TRP A 16 -6.97 -0.49 -3.51
C TRP A 16 -7.18 -1.78 -4.29
N GLY A 17 -7.81 -2.78 -3.68
CA GLY A 17 -8.12 -4.06 -4.33
C GLY A 17 -8.18 -5.24 -3.36
N CYS A 18 -7.96 -6.45 -3.88
CA CYS A 18 -8.01 -7.71 -3.13
C CYS A 18 -6.75 -8.02 -2.29
N GLY A 19 -5.68 -7.25 -2.43
CA GLY A 19 -4.48 -7.40 -1.60
C GLY A 19 -3.47 -8.45 -2.07
N GLU A 20 -3.75 -9.14 -3.18
CA GLU A 20 -2.83 -10.16 -3.70
C GLU A 20 -1.67 -9.57 -4.51
N HIS A 21 -1.87 -8.41 -5.14
CA HIS A 21 -0.85 -7.78 -5.98
C HIS A 21 -0.17 -6.57 -5.32
N VAL A 22 -0.40 -6.34 -4.02
CA VAL A 22 0.17 -5.20 -3.26
C VAL A 22 1.69 -5.10 -3.39
N PRO A 23 2.46 -6.20 -3.25
CA PRO A 23 3.90 -6.12 -3.41
C PRO A 23 4.27 -5.54 -4.78
N SER A 24 3.65 -5.99 -5.87
CA SER A 24 3.99 -5.52 -7.22
C SER A 24 3.76 -4.02 -7.45
N ILE A 25 2.80 -3.41 -6.75
CA ILE A 25 2.46 -1.98 -6.90
C ILE A 25 3.17 -1.10 -5.87
N MET A 26 3.37 -1.60 -4.65
CA MET A 26 3.94 -0.84 -3.54
C MET A 26 5.46 -0.99 -3.42
N ASP A 27 6.04 -2.13 -3.81
CA ASP A 27 7.50 -2.36 -3.76
C ASP A 27 8.32 -1.31 -4.55
N PRO A 28 7.90 -0.82 -5.75
CA PRO A 28 8.60 0.27 -6.43
C PRO A 28 8.41 1.66 -5.78
N ILE A 29 7.47 1.81 -4.84
CA ILE A 29 7.24 3.06 -4.12
C ILE A 29 8.14 3.06 -2.88
N PRO A 30 8.97 4.08 -2.64
CA PRO A 30 9.79 4.14 -1.43
C PRO A 30 8.91 4.22 -0.17
N GLU A 31 9.35 3.63 0.93
CA GLU A 31 8.55 3.53 2.18
C GLU A 31 8.12 4.89 2.74
N SER A 32 8.91 5.94 2.53
CA SER A 32 8.57 7.32 2.92
C SER A 32 7.32 7.86 2.22
N ASP A 33 7.06 7.43 0.99
CA ASP A 33 5.93 7.85 0.16
C ASP A 33 4.72 6.92 0.28
N ARG A 34 4.87 5.79 0.99
CA ARG A 34 3.77 4.87 1.29
C ARG A 34 2.92 5.42 2.44
N CYS A 35 1.63 5.16 2.37
CA CYS A 35 0.69 5.42 3.47
C CYS A 35 1.20 4.75 4.75
N THR A 36 1.05 5.45 5.88
CA THR A 36 1.47 4.95 7.20
C THR A 36 0.29 4.78 8.14
N CYS A 37 -0.94 4.96 7.66
CA CYS A 37 -2.16 4.76 8.42
C CYS A 37 -2.34 3.28 8.77
N ASP A 38 -3.09 3.03 9.84
CA ASP A 38 -3.58 1.70 10.22
C ASP A 38 -5.03 1.53 9.74
N PRO A 39 -5.49 0.31 9.40
CA PRO A 39 -4.79 -0.97 9.50
C PRO A 39 -3.89 -1.31 8.31
N LYS A 40 -2.74 -1.93 8.59
CA LYS A 40 -1.80 -2.43 7.58
C LYS A 40 -2.09 -3.89 7.24
N VAL A 41 -1.94 -4.28 5.98
CA VAL A 41 -2.01 -5.68 5.54
C VAL A 41 -0.63 -6.32 5.52
N GLU A 42 -0.53 -7.55 6.02
CA GLU A 42 0.69 -8.34 5.94
C GLU A 42 0.63 -9.30 4.74
N LYS A 43 1.64 -9.25 3.88
CA LYS A 43 1.79 -10.17 2.73
C LYS A 43 3.25 -10.59 2.59
N GLY A 44 3.49 -11.90 2.66
CA GLY A 44 4.83 -12.47 2.51
C GLY A 44 5.85 -11.95 3.54
N GLY A 45 5.40 -11.65 4.77
CA GLY A 45 6.25 -11.10 5.82
C GLY A 45 6.57 -9.60 5.71
N LYS A 46 6.02 -8.91 4.71
CA LYS A 46 6.09 -7.44 4.59
C LYS A 46 4.74 -6.81 4.93
N LYS A 47 4.77 -5.70 5.67
CA LYS A 47 3.58 -4.90 6.00
C LYS A 47 3.41 -3.80 4.97
N TYR A 48 2.23 -3.76 4.36
CA TYR A 48 1.83 -2.71 3.44
C TYR A 48 0.64 -1.95 4.04
N PRO A 49 0.51 -0.64 3.78
CA PRO A 49 -0.68 0.12 4.17
C PRO A 49 -1.93 -0.30 3.43
#